data_AF-A0A1Y4AYM9-F1
#
_entry.id   AF-A0A1Y4AYM9-F1
#
_cell.length_a   1.000
_cell.length_b   1.000
_cell.length_c   1.000
_cell.angle_alpha   90.00
_cell.angle_beta   90.00
_cell.angle_gamma   90.00
#
_symmetry.space_group_name_H-M   'P 1'
#
loop_
_entity.id
_entity.type
_entity.pdbx_description
1 polymer ?
#
loop_
_entity_poly.entity_id
_entity_poly.type
_entity_poly.pdbx_seq_one_letter_code
_entity_poly.pdbx_strand_id
1 'polypeptide(L)' 'MLIQKHFRLPEETVEQLKKRNSVKYPTEASYVNAAILHFTEEERIEKKLENIQQELKELHALCKKEFAIDDSYGENFSY' A
#
# COMPACT_ATOMS: atom_id res chain seq x y z
N MET A 1 -3.39 27.78 14.31
CA MET A 1 -4.72 27.15 14.40
C MET A 1 -4.66 25.81 13.69
N LEU A 2 -4.84 24.70 14.41
CA LEU A 2 -5.07 23.39 13.78
C LEU A 2 -6.43 23.47 13.06
N ILE A 3 -6.44 23.33 11.74
CA ILE A 3 -7.68 23.25 10.97
C ILE A 3 -8.44 22.01 11.44
N GLN A 4 -9.54 22.21 12.16
CA GLN A 4 -10.42 21.11 12.58
C GLN A 4 -11.20 20.62 11.35
N LYS A 5 -10.77 19.50 10.78
CA LYS A 5 -11.51 18.81 9.73
C LYS A 5 -12.72 18.11 10.35
N HIS A 6 -13.90 18.37 9.78
CA HIS A 6 -15.15 17.74 10.20
C HIS A 6 -15.48 16.63 9.21
N PHE A 7 -15.51 15.39 9.67
CA PHE A 7 -15.84 14.23 8.86
C PHE A 7 -17.30 13.83 9.13
N ARG A 8 -18.08 13.63 8.06
CA ARG A 8 -19.37 12.94 8.16
C ARG A 8 -19.12 11.47 7.87
N LEU A 9 -19.46 10.62 8.84
CA LEU A 9 -19.30 9.18 8.73
C LEU A 9 -20.67 8.50 8.66
N PRO A 10 -20.79 7.38 7.93
CA PRO A 10 -21.97 6.53 7.99
C PRO A 10 -22.26 6.07 9.42
N GLU A 11 -23.53 5.86 9.72
CA GLU A 11 -23.99 5.52 11.08
C GLU A 11 -23.37 4.21 11.59
N GLU A 12 -23.24 3.22 10.71
CA GLU A 12 -22.54 1.96 10.98
C GLU A 12 -21.07 2.18 11.39
N THR A 13 -20.36 3.09 10.72
CA THR A 13 -18.96 3.42 11.05
C THR A 13 -18.85 4.09 12.41
N VAL A 14 -19.83 4.91 12.78
CA VAL A 14 -19.90 5.52 14.11
C VAL A 14 -20.12 4.45 15.20
N GLU A 15 -20.93 3.43 14.94
CA GLU A 15 -21.10 2.31 15.88
C GLU A 15 -19.82 1.49 16.07
N GLN A 16 -19.07 1.27 14.99
CA GLN A 16 -17.77 0.59 15.07
C GLN A 16 -16.75 1.40 15.87
N LEU A 17 -16.72 2.73 15.71
CA LEU A 17 -15.88 3.65 16.49
C LEU A 17 -16.13 3.57 18.01
N LYS A 18 -17.36 3.31 18.42
CA LYS A 18 -17.72 3.10 19.84
C LYS A 18 -17.12 1.80 20.40
N LYS A 19 -16.88 0.80 19.55
CA LYS A 19 -16.27 -0.49 19.91
C LYS A 19 -14.74 -0.47 19.84
N ARG A 20 -14.12 0.69 19.63
CA ARG A 20 -12.65 0.81 19.58
C ARG A 20 -12.01 0.34 20.88
N ASN A 21 -10.76 -0.14 20.79
CA ASN A 21 -9.95 -0.42 21.97
C ASN A 21 -9.60 0.90 22.68
N SER A 22 -10.31 1.21 23.76
CA SER A 22 -10.16 2.46 24.52
C SER A 22 -8.82 2.57 25.25
N VAL A 23 -8.14 1.45 25.53
CA VAL A 23 -6.81 1.44 26.14
C VAL A 23 -5.76 1.90 25.12
N LYS A 24 -5.85 1.39 23.89
CA LYS A 24 -4.91 1.73 22.81
C LYS A 24 -5.25 3.06 22.13
N TYR A 25 -6.54 3.39 22.02
CA TYR A 25 -7.05 4.59 21.36
C TYR A 25 -8.06 5.31 22.26
N PRO A 26 -7.57 6.17 23.18
CA PRO A 26 -8.41 6.79 24.21
C PRO A 26 -9.52 7.67 23.61
N THR A 27 -9.24 8.35 22.51
CA THR A 27 -10.20 9.24 21.83
C THR A 27 -10.58 8.70 20.45
N GLU A 28 -11.76 9.09 19.95
CA GLU A 28 -12.19 8.79 18.58
C GLU A 28 -11.20 9.36 17.56
N ALA A 29 -10.74 10.60 17.79
CA ALA A 29 -9.74 11.24 16.96
C ALA A 29 -8.42 10.45 16.88
N SER A 30 -7.97 9.86 18.00
CA SER A 30 -6.77 9.01 18.02
C SER A 30 -6.93 7.77 17.14
N TYR A 31 -8.09 7.11 17.20
CA TYR A 31 -8.38 5.94 16.37
C TYR A 31 -8.48 6.30 14.89
N VAL A 32 -9.23 7.37 14.56
CA VAL A 32 -9.38 7.85 13.18
C VAL A 32 -8.04 8.27 12.58
N ASN A 33 -7.20 8.99 13.33
CA ASN A 33 -5.88 9.39 12.86
C ASN A 33 -4.98 8.18 12.61
N ALA A 34 -5.02 7.16 13.47
CA ALA A 34 -4.26 5.93 13.27
C ALA A 34 -4.72 5.17 12.01
N ALA A 35 -6.03 5.12 11.76
CA ALA A 35 -6.57 4.53 10.54
C ALA A 35 -6.14 5.30 9.29
N ILE A 36 -6.22 6.63 9.30
CA ILE A 36 -5.77 7.48 8.19
C ILE A 36 -4.28 7.24 7.89
N LEU A 37 -3.44 7.18 8.93
CA LEU A 37 -2.01 6.90 8.77
C LEU A 37 -1.78 5.51 8.15
N HIS A 38 -2.49 4.48 8.62
CA HIS A 38 -2.38 3.14 8.08
C HIS A 38 -2.68 3.12 6.58
N PHE A 39 -3.82 3.65 6.15
CA PHE A 39 -4.20 3.66 4.74
C PHE A 39 -3.26 4.53 3.87
N THR A 40 -2.72 5.62 4.44
CA THR A 40 -1.72 6.44 3.74
C THR A 40 -0.42 5.69 3.53
N GLU A 41 0.01 4.90 4.52
CA GLU A 41 1.20 4.06 4.42
C GLU A 41 1.00 2.90 3.45
N GLU A 42 -0.18 2.28 3.47
CA GLU A 42 -0.59 1.20 2.57
C GLU A 42 -0.56 1.67 1.11
N GLU A 43 -1.19 2.81 0.79
CA GLU A 43 -1.15 3.41 -0.55
C GLU A 43 0.29 3.69 -1.01
N ARG A 44 1.15 4.15 -0.10
CA ARG A 44 2.56 4.40 -0.41
C ARG A 44 3.32 3.10 -0.71
N ILE A 45 3.00 2.02 -0.01
CA ILE A 45 3.63 0.70 -0.23
C ILE A 45 3.17 0.11 -1.55
N GLU A 46 1.87 0.16 -1.85
CA GLU A 46 1.30 -0.32 -3.12
C GLU A 46 1.97 0.36 -4.32
N LYS A 47 2.09 1.69 -4.30
CA LYS A 47 2.80 2.43 -5.36
C LYS A 47 4.26 2.01 -5.53
N LYS A 48 4.95 1.68 -4.42
CA LYS A 48 6.33 1.18 -4.50
C LYS A 48 6.39 -0.21 -5.13
N LEU A 49 5.44 -1.09 -4.78
CA LEU A 49 5.36 -2.43 -5.35
C LEU A 49 5.05 -2.38 -6.85
N GLU A 50 4.14 -1.51 -7.27
CA GLU A 50 3.85 -1.26 -8.68
C GLU A 50 5.09 -0.81 -9.45
N ASN A 51 5.86 0.13 -8.89
CA ASN A 51 7.12 0.59 -9.49
C ASN A 51 8.15 -0.55 -9.59
N ILE A 52 8.36 -1.31 -8.51
CA ILE A 52 9.29 -2.46 -8.52
C ILE A 52 8.86 -3.49 -9.59
N GLN A 53 7.56 -3.77 -9.70
CA GLN A 53 7.05 -4.69 -10.70
C GLN A 53 7.29 -4.17 -12.13
N GLN A 54 7.16 -2.86 -12.34
CA GLN A 54 7.45 -2.24 -13.63
C GLN A 54 8.95 -2.31 -13.97
N GLU A 55 9.83 -1.97 -13.02
CA GLU A 55 11.28 -2.08 -13.20
C GLU A 55 11.72 -3.52 -13.49
N LEU A 56 11.13 -4.50 -12.80
CA LEU A 56 11.38 -5.93 -13.05
C LEU A 56 10.95 -6.35 -14.46
N LYS A 57 9.80 -5.87 -14.95
CA LYS A 57 9.33 -6.14 -16.32
C LYS A 57 10.28 -5.56 -17.35
N GLU A 58 10.75 -4.34 -17.13
CA GLU A 58 11.70 -3.67 -18.02
C GLU A 58 13.04 -4.39 -18.03
N LEU A 59 13.56 -4.76 -16.86
CA LEU A 59 14.80 -5.54 -16.74
C LEU A 59 14.67 -6.90 -17.42
N HIS A 60 13.55 -7.62 -17.22
CA HIS A 60 13.29 -8.89 -17.87
C HIS A 60 13.24 -8.74 -19.40
N ALA A 61 12.62 -7.68 -19.91
CA ALA A 61 12.58 -7.39 -21.34
C ALA A 61 13.98 -7.07 -21.91
N LEU A 62 14.80 -6.30 -21.18
CA LEU A 62 16.18 -6.01 -21.55
C LEU A 62 17.03 -7.28 -21.57
N CYS A 63 16.99 -8.07 -20.51
CA CYS A 63 17.71 -9.34 -20.44
C CYS A 63 17.28 -10.27 -21.57
N LYS A 64 15.97 -10.41 -21.82
CA LYS A 64 15.48 -11.21 -22.95
C LYS A 64 16.03 -10.71 -24.29
N LYS A 65 16.13 -9.40 -24.49
CA LYS A 65 16.66 -8.83 -25.74
C LYS A 65 18.16 -9.07 -25.90
N GLU A 66 18.95 -8.84 -24.85
CA GLU A 66 20.41 -8.95 -24.90
C GLU A 66 20.87 -10.42 -24.91
N PHE A 67 20.22 -11.28 -24.13
CA PHE A 67 20.58 -12.70 -24.02
C PHE A 67 19.86 -13.61 -25.03
N ALA A 68 18.92 -13.10 -25.84
CA ALA A 68 18.38 -13.82 -27.00
C ALA A 68 19.41 -14.03 -28.12
N ILE A 69 20.55 -13.33 -28.08
CA ILE A 69 21.65 -13.50 -29.05
C ILE A 69 22.45 -14.79 -28.77
N ASP A 70 22.41 -15.29 -27.53
CA ASP A 70 23.20 -16.45 -27.06
C ASP A 70 22.37 -17.71 -26.79
N ASP A 71 21.07 -17.75 -27.14
CA ASP A 71 20.11 -18.83 -26.82
C ASP A 71 20.04 -19.25 -25.33
N SER A 72 20.69 -18.51 -24.44
CA SER A 72 20.84 -18.85 -23.01
C SER A 72 19.70 -18.33 -22.12
N TYR A 73 18.85 -17.44 -22.65
CA TYR A 73 17.76 -16.84 -21.89
C TYR A 73 16.48 -17.68 -21.97
N GLY A 74 16.30 -18.60 -21.01
CA GLY A 74 15.07 -19.37 -20.86
C GLY A 74 15.26 -20.78 -20.32
N GLU A 75 16.43 -21.39 -20.53
CA GLU A 75 16.69 -22.77 -20.04
C GLU A 75 16.84 -22.85 -18.50
N ASN A 76 17.36 -21.79 -17.86
CA ASN A 76 17.59 -21.74 -16.41
C ASN A 76 16.60 -20.86 -15.62
N PHE A 77 15.57 -20.32 -16.27
CA PHE A 77 14.56 -19.45 -15.65
C PHE A 77 13.14 -20.00 -15.80
N SER A 78 12.99 -21.33 -15.69
CA SER A 78 11.67 -21.95 -15.49
C SER A 78 11.27 -21.82 -14.02
N TYR A 79 10.12 -21.19 -13.78
CA TYR A 79 9.43 -21.17 -12.50
C TYR A 79 8.60 -22.44 -12.31
#